data_AF-A0A6A6UCU4-F1
#
_entry.id   AF-A0A6A6UCU4-F1
#
_cell.length_a   1.000
_cell.length_b   1.000
_cell.length_c   1.000
_cell.angle_alpha   90.00
_cell.angle_beta   90.00
_cell.angle_gamma   90.00
#
_symmetry.space_group_name_H-M   'P 1'
#
loop_
_entity.id
_entity.type
_entity.pdbx_description
1 polymer ?
#
loop_
_entity_poly.entity_id
_entity_poly.type
_entity_poly.pdbx_seq_one_letter_code
_entity_poly.pdbx_strand_id
1 'polypeptide(L)'
;MAVSTNTLLIEGPFEELADELAQFIDEQKKEGDEKIQPAVQKLLEDGKKEDALKKLVSQAVVLNSAPEKTIIPAYNLLLHIVRQAPNPTMFYSKICGNLSQPMPGQQHGSGLALTVLETMFNIIPADDDARFHVFMAILSVIKNTNNYDALRPQLDSLKEWLAAWDIDEEDQRKLYLTIADIAKESGEDEDSYQNIIKALRTFSADDSSSKEARDLALSALKTSLQSPTHFDFHDLTTLDAVQALRKSDAIYFELLELFTTDTYEDLADFQDEHDGWLDAEKFDKELLTRKIRLLTLASIAASTGQKRELPYSQIAKALMIKEEDVEMWVIDVIRSGLVEGKLSQLDKTFLIHRSTYRIFGENQWREIAARLDMWRNSLSSVLKNVRAEREAFRVQKEQEKKEADTKERDREGRRDGGRGGFRGRNMPIREQQKPVDLPPIDPEAD
;
A
#
# COMPACT_ATOMS: atom_id res chain seq x y z
N MET A 1 -21.37 -4.90 -3.54
CA MET A 1 -22.03 -6.19 -3.22
C MET A 1 -23.22 -5.90 -2.32
N ALA A 2 -24.35 -6.59 -2.51
CA ALA A 2 -25.59 -6.32 -1.79
C ALA A 2 -25.33 -6.35 -0.27
N VAL A 3 -25.58 -5.21 0.39
CA VAL A 3 -25.50 -5.07 1.84
C VAL A 3 -26.56 -5.99 2.43
N SER A 4 -26.12 -7.12 2.96
CA SER A 4 -26.96 -7.95 3.83
C SER A 4 -27.31 -7.09 5.03
N THR A 5 -28.51 -6.51 5.02
CA THR A 5 -29.09 -5.89 6.21
C THR A 5 -29.14 -6.98 7.27
N ASN A 6 -28.28 -6.90 8.29
CA ASN A 6 -28.36 -7.79 9.44
C ASN A 6 -29.71 -7.54 10.10
N THR A 7 -30.67 -8.42 9.81
CA THR A 7 -32.00 -8.41 10.42
C THR A 7 -31.86 -8.89 11.86
N LEU A 8 -31.80 -7.95 12.80
CA LEU A 8 -32.10 -8.25 14.20
C LEU A 8 -33.57 -8.69 14.27
N LEU A 9 -33.81 -10.00 14.39
CA LEU A 9 -35.12 -10.57 14.62
C LEU A 9 -35.45 -10.45 16.12
N ILE A 10 -36.07 -9.34 16.49
CA ILE A 10 -36.67 -9.13 17.80
C ILE A 10 -38.14 -8.78 17.55
N GLU A 11 -39.03 -9.67 17.96
CA GLU A 11 -40.48 -9.51 17.79
C GLU A 11 -41.10 -9.02 19.09
N GLY A 12 -41.83 -7.90 19.04
CA GLY A 12 -42.56 -7.34 20.18
C GLY A 12 -42.90 -5.86 19.97
N PRO A 13 -43.98 -5.36 20.59
CA PRO A 13 -44.28 -3.93 20.59
C PRO A 13 -43.24 -3.16 21.43
N PHE A 14 -42.97 -1.91 21.05
CA PHE A 14 -41.98 -1.03 21.70
C PHE A 14 -42.14 -0.96 23.22
N GLU A 15 -43.38 -0.93 23.70
CA GLU A 15 -43.71 -0.75 25.13
C GLU A 15 -43.35 -1.98 25.96
N GLU A 16 -43.60 -3.19 25.45
CA GLU A 16 -43.23 -4.44 26.12
C GLU A 16 -41.71 -4.63 26.14
N LEU A 17 -41.05 -4.40 25.00
CA LEU A 17 -39.59 -4.54 24.89
C LEU A 17 -38.84 -3.52 25.76
N ALA A 18 -39.36 -2.30 25.89
CA ALA A 18 -38.78 -1.28 26.76
C ALA A 18 -38.97 -1.59 28.26
N ASP A 19 -40.10 -2.19 28.64
CA ASP A 19 -40.37 -2.60 30.03
C ASP A 19 -39.52 -3.83 30.41
N GLU A 20 -39.41 -4.83 29.52
CA GLU A 20 -38.52 -5.99 29.71
C GLU A 20 -37.06 -5.57 29.87
N LEU A 21 -36.58 -4.64 29.04
CA LEU A 21 -35.23 -4.11 29.17
C LEU A 21 -35.04 -3.31 30.47
N ALA A 22 -36.05 -2.53 30.89
CA ALA A 22 -36.00 -1.78 32.16
C ALA A 22 -35.92 -2.72 33.37
N GLN A 23 -36.72 -3.80 33.36
CA GLN A 23 -36.69 -4.84 34.38
C GLN A 23 -35.32 -5.54 34.43
N PHE A 24 -34.76 -5.87 33.26
CA PHE A 24 -33.44 -6.49 33.18
C PHE A 24 -32.33 -5.57 33.70
N ILE A 25 -32.38 -4.26 33.40
CA ILE A 25 -31.41 -3.29 33.95
C ILE A 25 -31.53 -3.22 35.48
N ASP A 26 -32.75 -3.21 36.02
CA ASP A 26 -32.99 -3.17 37.47
C ASP A 26 -32.51 -4.44 38.19
N GLU A 27 -32.55 -5.61 37.54
CA GLU A 27 -32.00 -6.87 38.06
C GLU A 27 -30.47 -6.88 38.12
N GLN A 28 -29.79 -6.10 37.27
CA GLN A 28 -28.33 -6.01 37.23
C GLN A 28 -27.76 -4.90 38.14
N LYS A 29 -28.61 -4.03 38.70
CA LYS A 29 -28.19 -3.01 39.67
C LYS A 29 -27.87 -3.60 41.04
N LYS A 30 -26.93 -2.99 41.77
CA LYS A 30 -26.61 -3.40 43.15
C LYS A 30 -27.77 -3.02 44.08
N GLU A 31 -28.01 -3.82 45.12
CA GLU A 31 -29.03 -3.55 46.14
C GLU A 31 -28.83 -2.15 46.76
N GLY A 32 -29.68 -1.20 46.40
CA GLY A 32 -29.64 0.18 46.89
C GLY A 32 -29.80 1.26 45.82
N ASP A 33 -29.64 0.93 44.53
CA ASP A 33 -29.87 1.89 43.43
C ASP A 33 -31.37 2.06 43.11
N GLU A 34 -31.76 3.27 42.70
CA GLU A 34 -33.14 3.56 42.28
C GLU A 34 -33.56 2.67 41.09
N LYS A 35 -34.70 1.99 41.26
CA LYS A 35 -35.36 1.20 40.20
C LYS A 35 -35.86 2.11 39.09
N ILE A 36 -35.54 1.77 37.86
CA ILE A 36 -35.84 2.54 36.64
C ILE A 36 -37.16 2.08 36.03
N GLN A 37 -37.55 0.82 36.23
CA GLN A 37 -38.77 0.21 35.69
C GLN A 37 -40.04 1.02 36.00
N PRO A 38 -40.30 1.50 37.24
CA PRO A 38 -41.47 2.32 37.55
C PRO A 38 -41.48 3.69 36.87
N ALA A 39 -40.29 4.23 36.57
CA ALA A 39 -40.13 5.53 35.94
C ALA A 39 -40.21 5.45 34.42
N VAL A 40 -39.78 4.34 33.82
CA VAL A 40 -39.93 4.04 32.40
C VAL A 40 -41.37 3.70 32.08
N GLN A 41 -42.04 2.88 32.91
CA GLN A 41 -43.45 2.53 32.74
C GLN A 41 -44.37 3.76 32.74
N LYS A 42 -44.17 4.70 33.67
CA LYS A 42 -44.91 5.99 33.66
C LYS A 42 -44.66 6.83 32.40
N LEU A 43 -43.44 6.83 31.88
CA LEU A 43 -43.09 7.59 30.67
C LEU A 43 -43.64 6.93 29.41
N LEU A 44 -43.78 5.60 29.40
CA LEU A 44 -44.44 4.84 28.34
C LEU A 44 -45.95 5.09 28.36
N GLU A 45 -46.59 5.10 29.54
CA GLU A 45 -48.01 5.45 29.71
C GLU A 45 -48.31 6.90 29.29
N ASP A 46 -47.38 7.83 29.52
CA ASP A 46 -47.48 9.23 29.09
C ASP A 46 -47.18 9.43 27.58
N GLY A 47 -46.85 8.36 26.84
CA GLY A 47 -46.50 8.42 25.41
C GLY A 47 -45.15 9.08 25.10
N LYS A 48 -44.31 9.35 26.11
CA LYS A 48 -43.00 10.02 25.98
C LYS A 48 -41.88 9.01 25.70
N LYS A 49 -41.94 8.39 24.52
CA LYS A 49 -41.01 7.33 24.07
C LYS A 49 -39.53 7.75 24.11
N GLU A 50 -39.23 9.01 23.74
CA GLU A 50 -37.85 9.52 23.75
C GLU A 50 -37.27 9.69 25.17
N ASP A 51 -38.07 10.12 26.14
CA ASP A 51 -37.61 10.31 27.52
C ASP A 51 -37.41 8.97 28.24
N ALA A 52 -38.25 7.98 27.92
CA ALA A 52 -38.05 6.59 28.35
C ALA A 52 -36.73 6.02 27.80
N LEU A 53 -36.45 6.22 26.51
CA LEU A 53 -35.20 5.84 25.86
C LEU A 53 -33.98 6.54 26.45
N LYS A 54 -34.05 7.84 26.74
CA LYS A 54 -32.96 8.58 27.41
C LYS A 54 -32.61 7.97 28.76
N LYS A 55 -33.61 7.62 29.57
CA LYS A 55 -33.39 6.96 30.86
C LYS A 55 -32.76 5.57 30.68
N LEU A 56 -33.28 4.76 29.76
CA LEU A 56 -32.74 3.43 29.46
C LEU A 56 -31.27 3.50 29.01
N VAL A 57 -30.96 4.34 28.02
CA VAL A 57 -29.59 4.48 27.47
C VAL A 57 -28.62 5.07 28.50
N SER A 58 -29.09 5.98 29.37
CA SER A 58 -28.26 6.53 30.44
C SER A 58 -27.84 5.48 31.48
N GLN A 59 -28.68 4.47 31.67
CA GLN A 59 -28.48 3.40 32.66
C GLN A 59 -27.95 2.11 32.04
N ALA A 60 -27.86 2.06 30.71
CA ALA A 60 -27.31 0.94 29.96
C ALA A 60 -25.83 0.63 30.29
N VAL A 61 -25.10 1.55 30.94
CA VAL A 61 -23.76 1.29 31.49
C VAL A 61 -23.77 0.06 32.42
N VAL A 62 -24.87 -0.17 33.14
CA VAL A 62 -25.03 -1.31 34.05
C VAL A 62 -25.00 -2.65 33.29
N LEU A 63 -25.38 -2.67 32.01
CA LEU A 63 -25.31 -3.86 31.16
C LEU A 63 -23.87 -4.38 30.97
N ASN A 64 -22.86 -3.52 31.13
CA ASN A 64 -21.45 -3.93 31.08
C ASN A 64 -21.04 -4.85 32.25
N SER A 65 -21.84 -4.89 33.32
CA SER A 65 -21.62 -5.78 34.48
C SER A 65 -22.46 -7.06 34.41
N ALA A 66 -23.31 -7.23 33.38
CA ALA A 66 -24.16 -8.39 33.22
C ALA A 66 -23.36 -9.65 32.82
N PRO A 67 -23.91 -10.87 32.97
CA PRO A 67 -23.25 -12.10 32.54
C PRO A 67 -22.89 -12.10 31.03
N GLU A 68 -21.73 -12.66 30.65
CA GLU A 68 -21.24 -12.65 29.25
C GLU A 68 -22.28 -13.13 28.22
N LYS A 69 -23.12 -14.11 28.59
CA LYS A 69 -24.15 -14.68 27.70
C LYS A 69 -25.33 -13.74 27.43
N THR A 70 -25.58 -12.76 28.29
CA THR A 70 -26.74 -11.86 28.21
C THR A 70 -26.38 -10.46 27.73
N ILE A 71 -25.09 -10.10 27.70
CA ILE A 71 -24.62 -8.79 27.20
C ILE A 71 -25.02 -8.57 25.74
N ILE A 72 -24.67 -9.48 24.83
CA ILE A 72 -24.96 -9.31 23.39
C ILE A 72 -26.48 -9.21 23.13
N PRO A 73 -27.33 -10.12 23.65
CA PRO A 73 -28.78 -10.01 23.47
C PRO A 73 -29.36 -8.71 24.06
N ALA A 74 -28.92 -8.29 25.25
CA ALA A 74 -29.43 -7.07 25.88
C ALA A 74 -29.08 -5.81 25.09
N TYR A 75 -27.86 -5.72 24.57
CA TYR A 75 -27.47 -4.62 23.69
C TYR A 75 -28.15 -4.69 22.32
N ASN A 76 -28.36 -5.87 21.75
CA ASN A 76 -29.12 -6.02 20.50
C ASN A 76 -30.58 -5.58 20.67
N LEU A 77 -31.19 -5.88 21.83
CA LEU A 77 -32.51 -5.39 22.20
C LEU A 77 -32.53 -3.86 22.31
N LEU A 78 -31.54 -3.28 23.00
CA LEU A 78 -31.40 -1.83 23.11
C LEU A 78 -31.25 -1.17 21.72
N LEU A 79 -30.43 -1.73 20.84
CA LEU A 79 -30.24 -1.22 19.47
C LEU A 79 -31.52 -1.29 18.65
N HIS A 80 -32.32 -2.36 18.81
CA HIS A 80 -33.61 -2.50 18.15
C HIS A 80 -34.62 -1.44 18.64
N ILE A 81 -34.70 -1.21 19.96
CA ILE A 81 -35.59 -0.20 20.55
C ILE A 81 -35.16 1.22 20.10
N VAL A 82 -33.85 1.51 20.07
CA VAL A 82 -33.31 2.79 19.61
C VAL A 82 -33.61 3.03 18.13
N ARG A 83 -33.59 1.99 17.28
CA ARG A 83 -33.94 2.10 15.85
C ARG A 83 -35.39 2.53 15.61
N GLN A 84 -36.30 2.21 16.53
CA GLN A 84 -37.71 2.63 16.44
C GLN A 84 -37.94 4.08 16.90
N ALA A 85 -36.91 4.74 17.42
CA ALA A 85 -36.99 6.13 17.87
C ALA A 85 -36.99 7.12 16.70
N PRO A 86 -37.60 8.32 16.87
CA PRO A 86 -37.57 9.37 15.84
C PRO A 86 -36.15 9.89 15.56
N ASN A 87 -35.28 9.93 16.58
CA ASN A 87 -33.90 10.44 16.49
C ASN A 87 -32.90 9.42 17.09
N PRO A 88 -32.48 8.40 16.34
CA PRO A 88 -31.60 7.35 16.85
C PRO A 88 -30.14 7.81 17.07
N THR A 89 -29.68 8.82 16.33
CA THR A 89 -28.29 9.34 16.36
C THR A 89 -27.85 9.85 17.74
N MET A 90 -28.75 10.49 18.49
CA MET A 90 -28.45 10.98 19.85
C MET A 90 -28.12 9.85 20.84
N PHE A 91 -28.73 8.68 20.64
CA PHE A 91 -28.53 7.53 21.51
C PHE A 91 -27.29 6.72 21.13
N TYR A 92 -26.94 6.69 19.85
CA TYR A 92 -25.76 5.99 19.36
C TYR A 92 -24.46 6.50 20.00
N SER A 93 -24.26 7.83 20.08
CA SER A 93 -23.09 8.41 20.75
C SER A 93 -22.95 7.95 22.21
N LYS A 94 -24.08 7.87 22.93
CA LYS A 94 -24.08 7.44 24.34
C LYS A 94 -23.82 5.94 24.50
N ILE A 95 -24.37 5.11 23.60
CA ILE A 95 -24.12 3.66 23.58
C ILE A 95 -22.65 3.39 23.24
N CYS A 96 -22.10 4.07 22.24
CA CYS A 96 -20.68 4.02 21.89
C CYS A 96 -19.78 4.39 23.07
N GLY A 97 -20.11 5.46 23.79
CA GLY A 97 -19.38 5.87 24.99
C GLY A 97 -19.46 4.86 26.15
N ASN A 98 -20.57 4.12 26.26
CA ASN A 98 -20.71 3.07 27.28
C ASN A 98 -19.92 1.80 26.90
N LEU A 99 -19.91 1.43 25.62
CA LEU A 99 -19.22 0.24 25.10
C LEU A 99 -17.71 0.45 24.95
N SER A 100 -17.24 1.70 24.85
CA SER A 100 -15.80 2.02 24.84
C SER A 100 -15.13 1.91 26.21
N GLN A 101 -15.91 1.87 27.30
CA GLN A 101 -15.39 1.66 28.64
C GLN A 101 -15.06 0.19 28.90
N PRO A 102 -13.95 -0.11 29.61
CA PRO A 102 -13.60 -1.49 29.94
C PRO A 102 -14.70 -2.13 30.79
N MET A 103 -15.24 -3.27 30.33
CA MET A 103 -16.26 -4.02 31.06
C MET A 103 -15.63 -4.70 32.29
N PRO A 104 -15.96 -4.28 33.53
CA PRO A 104 -15.31 -4.80 34.72
C PRO A 104 -15.76 -6.24 35.00
N GLY A 105 -14.79 -7.16 35.15
CA GLY A 105 -15.04 -8.54 35.62
C GLY A 105 -15.32 -9.57 34.53
N GLN A 106 -15.30 -9.21 33.24
CA GLN A 106 -15.47 -10.14 32.12
C GLN A 106 -14.14 -10.43 31.43
N GLN A 107 -13.76 -11.72 31.30
CA GLN A 107 -12.49 -12.11 30.67
C GLN A 107 -12.49 -11.81 29.16
N HIS A 108 -13.67 -11.82 28.52
CA HIS A 108 -13.83 -11.52 27.09
C HIS A 108 -14.64 -10.23 26.83
N GLY A 109 -14.77 -9.34 27.83
CA GLY A 109 -15.66 -8.18 27.74
C GLY A 109 -15.41 -7.27 26.54
N SER A 110 -14.16 -7.11 26.14
CA SER A 110 -13.81 -6.29 24.97
C SER A 110 -14.19 -6.93 23.63
N GLY A 111 -14.07 -8.26 23.49
CA GLY A 111 -14.54 -8.98 22.30
C GLY A 111 -16.06 -8.93 22.16
N LEU A 112 -16.77 -8.98 23.29
CA LEU A 112 -18.24 -8.79 23.31
C LEU A 112 -18.62 -7.36 22.91
N ALA A 113 -17.89 -6.36 23.43
CA ALA A 113 -18.10 -4.96 23.04
C ALA A 113 -17.89 -4.73 21.54
N LEU A 114 -16.82 -5.30 20.97
CA LEU A 114 -16.55 -5.23 19.52
C LEU A 114 -17.68 -5.88 18.72
N THR A 115 -18.14 -7.07 19.11
CA THR A 115 -19.25 -7.77 18.43
C THR A 115 -20.53 -6.92 18.41
N VAL A 116 -20.85 -6.26 19.53
CA VAL A 116 -22.01 -5.37 19.64
C VAL A 116 -21.83 -4.12 18.76
N LEU A 117 -20.64 -3.51 18.78
CA LEU A 117 -20.33 -2.32 17.97
C LEU A 117 -20.32 -2.64 16.47
N GLU A 118 -19.81 -3.80 16.07
CA GLU A 118 -19.88 -4.30 14.68
C GLU A 118 -21.33 -4.53 14.26
N THR A 119 -22.16 -5.10 15.14
CA THR A 119 -23.58 -5.27 14.89
C THR A 119 -24.25 -3.91 14.69
N MET A 120 -23.94 -2.93 15.54
CA MET A 120 -24.41 -1.55 15.44
C MET A 120 -23.97 -0.88 14.14
N PHE A 121 -22.70 -1.01 13.74
CA PHE A 121 -22.16 -0.49 12.49
C PHE A 121 -22.91 -1.06 11.27
N ASN A 122 -23.22 -2.35 11.30
CA ASN A 122 -23.94 -3.05 10.22
C ASN A 122 -25.44 -2.71 10.15
N ILE A 123 -26.05 -2.23 11.24
CA ILE A 123 -27.47 -1.85 11.30
C ILE A 123 -27.71 -0.44 10.76
N ILE A 124 -26.79 0.48 11.06
CA ILE A 124 -26.89 1.88 10.61
C ILE A 124 -26.74 1.91 9.08
N PRO A 125 -27.49 2.71 8.32
CA PRO A 125 -27.31 2.85 6.86
C PRO A 125 -25.91 3.34 6.46
N ALA A 126 -25.48 3.03 5.24
CA ALA A 126 -24.12 3.33 4.77
C ALA A 126 -23.80 4.83 4.67
N ASP A 127 -24.82 5.63 4.42
CA ASP A 127 -24.71 7.06 4.13
C ASP A 127 -24.90 7.93 5.39
N ASP A 128 -24.95 7.32 6.59
CA ASP A 128 -25.19 8.02 7.85
C ASP A 128 -23.87 8.26 8.61
N ASP A 129 -23.58 9.53 8.89
CA ASP A 129 -22.43 10.03 9.66
C ASP A 129 -22.30 9.34 11.03
N ALA A 130 -23.40 8.85 11.60
CA ALA A 130 -23.36 8.09 12.85
C ALA A 130 -22.40 6.89 12.78
N ARG A 131 -22.20 6.29 11.60
CA ARG A 131 -21.24 5.18 11.39
C ARG A 131 -19.81 5.59 11.73
N PHE A 132 -19.43 6.83 11.47
CA PHE A 132 -18.11 7.36 11.84
C PHE A 132 -17.89 7.31 13.35
N HIS A 133 -18.86 7.80 14.12
CA HIS A 133 -18.79 7.78 15.59
C HIS A 133 -18.77 6.35 16.15
N VAL A 134 -19.49 5.41 15.52
CA VAL A 134 -19.42 3.99 15.89
C VAL A 134 -18.05 3.42 15.61
N PHE A 135 -17.48 3.72 14.44
CA PHE A 135 -16.15 3.27 14.06
C PHE A 135 -15.05 3.83 14.97
N MET A 136 -15.14 5.11 15.35
CA MET A 136 -14.25 5.70 16.35
C MET A 136 -14.35 4.99 17.71
N ALA A 137 -15.53 4.55 18.12
CA ALA A 137 -15.71 3.77 19.33
C ALA A 137 -15.09 2.36 19.20
N ILE A 138 -15.24 1.71 18.04
CA ILE A 138 -14.56 0.44 17.73
C ILE A 138 -13.05 0.61 17.87
N LEU A 139 -12.47 1.64 17.26
CA LEU A 139 -11.04 1.94 17.36
C LEU A 139 -10.60 2.16 18.82
N SER A 140 -11.39 2.86 19.64
CA SER A 140 -11.07 3.03 21.06
C SER A 140 -11.03 1.70 21.82
N VAL A 141 -11.92 0.75 21.51
CA VAL A 141 -11.91 -0.59 22.12
C VAL A 141 -10.72 -1.41 21.62
N ILE A 142 -10.40 -1.31 20.33
CA ILE A 142 -9.23 -1.98 19.74
C ILE A 142 -7.94 -1.46 20.37
N LYS A 143 -7.82 -0.14 20.58
CA LYS A 143 -6.70 0.48 21.29
C LYS A 143 -6.48 -0.13 22.67
N ASN A 144 -7.56 -0.25 23.46
CA ASN A 144 -7.50 -0.81 24.80
C ASN A 144 -7.17 -2.32 24.84
N THR A 145 -7.40 -3.04 23.74
CA THR A 145 -7.17 -4.49 23.65
C THR A 145 -5.90 -4.88 22.91
N ASN A 146 -5.25 -3.92 22.26
CA ASN A 146 -4.09 -4.14 21.39
C ASN A 146 -4.33 -5.21 20.31
N ASN A 147 -5.54 -5.26 19.73
CA ASN A 147 -5.94 -6.27 18.73
C ASN A 147 -6.01 -5.66 17.32
N TYR A 148 -4.86 -5.27 16.77
CA TYR A 148 -4.78 -4.63 15.46
C TYR A 148 -5.07 -5.59 14.29
N ASP A 149 -4.85 -6.90 14.45
CA ASP A 149 -5.10 -7.88 13.40
C ASP A 149 -6.57 -7.92 12.95
N ALA A 150 -7.51 -7.64 13.86
CA ALA A 150 -8.93 -7.52 13.53
C ALA A 150 -9.24 -6.26 12.69
N LEU A 151 -8.45 -5.19 12.85
CA LEU A 151 -8.65 -3.92 12.14
C LEU A 151 -8.09 -3.96 10.71
N ARG A 152 -7.00 -4.69 10.49
CA ARG A 152 -6.27 -4.74 9.20
C ARG A 152 -7.18 -4.93 7.97
N PRO A 153 -8.07 -5.94 7.90
CA PRO A 153 -8.91 -6.15 6.72
C PRO A 153 -9.95 -5.03 6.52
N GLN A 154 -10.35 -4.36 7.60
CA GLN A 154 -11.33 -3.29 7.54
C GLN A 154 -10.74 -1.99 6.98
N LEU A 155 -9.42 -1.77 7.13
CA LEU A 155 -8.73 -0.59 6.60
C LEU A 155 -8.76 -0.51 5.06
N ASP A 156 -8.89 -1.64 4.36
CA ASP A 156 -9.05 -1.65 2.90
C ASP A 156 -10.36 -1.00 2.46
N SER A 157 -11.43 -1.22 3.24
CA SER A 157 -12.76 -0.65 2.97
C SER A 157 -12.89 0.80 3.45
N LEU A 158 -11.93 1.30 4.25
CA LEU A 158 -11.99 2.62 4.85
C LEU A 158 -12.10 3.74 3.80
N LYS A 159 -11.41 3.60 2.66
CA LYS A 159 -11.48 4.61 1.59
C LYS A 159 -12.89 4.74 1.00
N GLU A 160 -13.60 3.62 0.87
CA GLU A 160 -14.98 3.61 0.37
C GLU A 160 -15.93 4.19 1.42
N TRP A 161 -15.71 3.89 2.71
CA TRP A 161 -16.50 4.42 3.81
C TRP A 161 -16.35 5.93 3.98
N LEU A 162 -15.12 6.45 3.94
CA LEU A 162 -14.86 7.88 4.01
C LEU A 162 -15.53 8.65 2.87
N ALA A 163 -15.59 8.07 1.68
CA ALA A 163 -16.29 8.68 0.55
C ALA A 163 -17.83 8.66 0.71
N ALA A 164 -18.38 7.70 1.46
CA ALA A 164 -19.81 7.58 1.71
C ALA A 164 -20.30 8.47 2.86
N TRP A 165 -19.44 8.75 3.84
CA TRP A 165 -19.78 9.50 5.05
C TRP A 165 -19.67 11.03 4.92
N ASP A 166 -19.21 11.56 3.78
CA ASP A 166 -19.07 13.01 3.51
C ASP A 166 -18.47 13.83 4.68
N ILE A 167 -17.45 13.26 5.33
CA ILE A 167 -16.83 13.84 6.53
C ILE A 167 -15.85 14.93 6.16
N ASP A 168 -15.78 15.97 6.98
CA ASP A 168 -14.79 17.04 6.90
C ASP A 168 -13.34 16.53 7.06
N GLU A 169 -12.40 17.31 6.54
CA GLU A 169 -10.98 16.95 6.53
C GLU A 169 -10.36 16.84 7.93
N GLU A 170 -10.91 17.53 8.94
CA GLU A 170 -10.43 17.47 10.33
C GLU A 170 -10.79 16.14 10.99
N ASP A 171 -12.04 15.69 10.87
CA ASP A 171 -12.47 14.40 11.42
C ASP A 171 -11.81 13.21 10.67
N GLN A 172 -11.61 13.32 9.35
CA GLN A 172 -10.80 12.34 8.60
C GLN A 172 -9.37 12.24 9.15
N ARG A 173 -8.75 13.38 9.47
CA ARG A 173 -7.40 13.42 10.04
C ARG A 173 -7.35 12.74 11.39
N LYS A 174 -8.29 13.09 12.27
CA LYS A 174 -8.40 12.49 13.61
C LYS A 174 -8.54 10.98 13.55
N LEU A 175 -9.28 10.47 12.56
CA LEU A 175 -9.42 9.04 12.32
C LEU A 175 -8.09 8.39 11.94
N TYR A 176 -7.40 8.92 10.93
CA TYR A 176 -6.11 8.39 10.50
C TYR A 176 -5.05 8.43 11.61
N LEU A 177 -5.02 9.48 12.43
CA LEU A 177 -4.14 9.57 13.59
C LEU A 177 -4.47 8.52 14.64
N THR A 178 -5.76 8.30 14.92
CA THR A 178 -6.18 7.25 15.87
C THR A 178 -5.75 5.86 15.38
N ILE A 179 -5.89 5.58 14.08
CA ILE A 179 -5.43 4.32 13.48
C ILE A 179 -3.91 4.20 13.56
N ALA A 180 -3.18 5.29 13.29
CA ALA A 180 -1.73 5.32 13.37
C ALA A 180 -1.21 5.04 14.79
N ASP A 181 -1.85 5.62 15.80
CA ASP A 181 -1.52 5.38 17.21
C ASP A 181 -1.73 3.91 17.60
N ILE A 182 -2.87 3.32 17.18
CA ILE A 182 -3.17 1.91 17.45
C ILE A 182 -2.12 1.00 16.78
N ALA A 183 -1.81 1.25 15.51
CA ALA A 183 -0.80 0.48 14.78
C ALA A 183 0.57 0.55 15.46
N LYS A 184 0.96 1.73 15.94
CA LYS A 184 2.21 1.94 16.67
C LYS A 184 2.26 1.20 18.01
N GLU A 185 1.17 1.23 18.78
CA GLU A 185 1.07 0.49 20.05
C GLU A 185 1.09 -1.03 19.85
N SER A 186 0.64 -1.52 18.69
CA SER A 186 0.72 -2.92 18.28
C SER A 186 2.08 -3.34 17.69
N GLY A 187 3.02 -2.40 17.49
CA GLY A 187 4.34 -2.66 16.92
C GLY A 187 4.36 -2.73 15.38
N GLU A 188 3.30 -2.27 14.72
CA GLU A 188 3.17 -2.23 13.26
C GLU A 188 3.56 -0.84 12.73
N ASP A 189 4.86 -0.55 12.77
CA ASP A 189 5.41 0.79 12.48
C ASP A 189 5.14 1.26 11.04
N GLU A 190 5.17 0.34 10.06
CA GLU A 190 4.90 0.68 8.65
C GLU A 190 3.44 1.09 8.45
N ASP A 191 2.50 0.32 9.01
CA ASP A 191 1.08 0.64 8.93
C ASP A 191 0.77 1.96 9.66
N SER A 192 1.44 2.22 10.78
CA SER A 192 1.36 3.51 11.48
C SER A 192 1.82 4.66 10.57
N TYR A 193 3.00 4.54 9.98
CA TYR A 193 3.59 5.53 9.10
C TYR A 193 2.69 5.82 7.89
N GLN A 194 2.19 4.79 7.20
CA GLN A 194 1.29 4.95 6.05
C GLN A 194 0.01 5.72 6.41
N ASN A 195 -0.53 5.54 7.62
CA ASN A 195 -1.71 6.28 8.07
C ASN A 195 -1.38 7.73 8.47
N ILE A 196 -0.18 8.01 9.01
CA ILE A 196 0.30 9.38 9.22
C ILE A 196 0.43 10.12 7.89
N ILE A 197 0.95 9.48 6.84
CA ILE A 197 1.03 10.08 5.50
C ILE A 197 -0.37 10.38 4.96
N LYS A 198 -1.34 9.47 5.13
CA LYS A 198 -2.74 9.74 4.76
C LYS A 198 -3.32 10.93 5.53
N ALA A 199 -3.05 11.04 6.83
CA ALA A 199 -3.46 12.18 7.64
C ALA A 199 -2.82 13.50 7.16
N LEU A 200 -1.55 13.47 6.75
CA LEU A 200 -0.86 14.64 6.21
C LEU A 200 -1.42 15.09 4.85
N ARG A 201 -1.94 14.14 4.05
CA ARG A 201 -2.61 14.45 2.78
C ARG A 201 -3.97 15.12 2.92
N THR A 202 -4.59 15.08 4.10
CA THR A 202 -5.85 15.79 4.36
C THR A 202 -5.64 17.25 4.75
N PHE A 203 -4.40 17.75 4.82
CA PHE A 203 -4.17 19.19 4.96
C PHE A 203 -4.32 19.88 3.61
N SER A 204 -5.16 20.91 3.56
CA SER A 204 -5.15 21.89 2.47
C SER A 204 -3.81 22.65 2.41
N ALA A 205 -3.47 23.17 1.24
CA ALA A 205 -2.26 23.97 1.03
C ALA A 205 -2.19 25.20 1.97
N ASP A 206 -3.33 25.77 2.35
CA ASP A 206 -3.40 26.92 3.26
C ASP A 206 -3.13 26.53 4.73
N ASP A 207 -3.47 25.31 5.13
CA ASP A 207 -3.25 24.78 6.49
C ASP A 207 -1.93 24.02 6.64
N SER A 208 -1.18 23.85 5.55
CA SER A 208 0.13 23.18 5.52
C SER A 208 1.16 23.78 6.48
N SER A 209 1.03 25.07 6.81
CA SER A 209 1.92 25.81 7.72
C SER A 209 1.39 25.89 9.16
N SER A 210 0.26 25.24 9.45
CA SER A 210 -0.29 25.17 10.81
C SER A 210 0.66 24.43 11.75
N LYS A 211 0.56 24.75 13.05
CA LYS A 211 1.40 24.11 14.07
C LYS A 211 1.17 22.58 14.11
N GLU A 212 -0.06 22.15 13.93
CA GLU A 212 -0.43 20.73 13.90
C GLU A 212 0.16 20.01 12.70
N ALA A 213 0.06 20.58 11.49
CA ALA A 213 0.67 20.03 10.27
C ALA A 213 2.18 19.88 10.45
N ARG A 214 2.83 20.90 11.02
CA ARG A 214 4.27 20.93 11.26
C ARG A 214 4.71 19.86 12.25
N ASP A 215 4.04 19.75 13.40
CA ASP A 215 4.40 18.77 14.43
C ASP A 215 4.17 17.34 13.91
N LEU A 216 3.12 17.11 13.12
CA LEU A 216 2.88 15.83 12.43
C LEU A 216 3.93 15.52 11.36
N ALA A 217 4.30 16.50 10.53
CA ALA A 217 5.32 16.33 9.50
C ALA A 217 6.69 16.01 10.12
N LEU A 218 7.06 16.67 11.23
CA LEU A 218 8.27 16.37 11.99
C LEU A 218 8.22 14.96 12.60
N SER A 219 7.07 14.53 13.14
CA SER A 219 6.91 13.16 13.62
C SER A 219 7.07 12.13 12.50
N ALA A 220 6.43 12.36 11.35
CA ALA A 220 6.52 11.48 10.18
C ALA A 220 7.97 11.36 9.67
N LEU A 221 8.67 12.50 9.59
CA LEU A 221 10.07 12.55 9.18
C LEU A 221 11.01 11.85 10.17
N LYS A 222 10.80 12.01 11.48
CA LYS A 222 11.58 11.26 12.48
C LYS A 222 11.37 9.75 12.36
N THR A 223 10.11 9.33 12.24
CA THR A 223 9.76 7.92 12.08
C THR A 223 10.33 7.34 10.79
N SER A 224 10.23 8.05 9.66
CA SER A 224 10.75 7.58 8.38
C SER A 224 12.28 7.46 8.38
N LEU A 225 12.98 8.43 8.97
CA LEU A 225 14.44 8.42 9.07
C LEU A 225 14.95 7.32 10.01
N GLN A 226 14.28 7.08 11.13
CA GLN A 226 14.66 6.05 12.10
C GLN A 226 14.24 4.63 11.70
N SER A 227 13.25 4.47 10.82
CA SER A 227 12.81 3.15 10.35
C SER A 227 13.90 2.45 9.51
N PRO A 228 14.37 1.25 9.86
CA PRO A 228 15.44 0.57 9.12
C PRO A 228 14.99 0.03 7.76
N THR A 229 13.68 -0.06 7.49
CA THR A 229 13.10 -0.63 6.28
C THR A 229 12.61 0.42 5.29
N HIS A 230 12.41 1.67 5.74
CA HIS A 230 11.92 2.75 4.91
C HIS A 230 13.07 3.52 4.24
N PHE A 231 13.10 3.46 2.90
CA PHE A 231 14.16 4.04 2.06
C PHE A 231 13.66 5.00 0.96
N ASP A 232 12.35 5.04 0.72
CA ASP A 232 11.74 5.90 -0.29
C ASP A 232 11.04 7.09 0.37
N PHE A 233 11.62 8.27 0.22
CA PHE A 233 11.12 9.52 0.81
C PHE A 233 10.29 10.36 -0.17
N HIS A 234 9.92 9.80 -1.33
CA HIS A 234 9.09 10.51 -2.30
C HIS A 234 7.70 10.84 -1.74
N ASP A 235 7.15 9.94 -0.94
CA ASP A 235 5.88 10.11 -0.24
C ASP A 235 5.85 11.32 0.70
N LEU A 236 6.97 11.67 1.35
CA LEU A 236 7.12 12.85 2.20
C LEU A 236 7.39 14.11 1.38
N THR A 237 8.30 14.04 0.40
CA THR A 237 8.67 15.22 -0.40
C THR A 237 7.51 15.76 -1.25
N THR A 238 6.52 14.93 -1.58
CA THR A 238 5.31 15.37 -2.28
C THR A 238 4.29 16.13 -1.43
N LEU A 239 4.43 16.12 -0.09
CA LEU A 239 3.45 16.74 0.81
C LEU A 239 3.74 18.23 1.04
N ASP A 240 2.71 19.06 0.88
CA ASP A 240 2.82 20.51 1.10
C ASP A 240 3.24 20.86 2.54
N ALA A 241 2.76 20.10 3.53
CA ALA A 241 3.16 20.28 4.93
C ALA A 241 4.66 20.04 5.16
N VAL A 242 5.27 19.09 4.43
CA VAL A 242 6.71 18.82 4.51
C VAL A 242 7.48 19.90 3.76
N GLN A 243 6.98 20.39 2.63
CA GLN A 243 7.57 21.52 1.92
C GLN A 243 7.53 22.82 2.74
N ALA A 244 6.50 23.01 3.56
CA ALA A 244 6.40 24.13 4.49
C ALA A 244 7.51 24.13 5.56
N LEU A 245 8.06 22.95 5.93
CA LEU A 245 9.17 22.82 6.88
C LEU A 245 10.42 23.56 6.41
N ARG A 246 10.59 23.79 5.10
CA ARG A 246 11.71 24.58 4.56
C ARG A 246 11.78 25.99 5.16
N LYS A 247 10.65 26.56 5.56
CA LYS A 247 10.59 27.91 6.17
C LYS A 247 10.62 27.88 7.70
N SER A 248 10.01 26.87 8.33
CA SER A 248 9.91 26.82 9.80
C SER A 248 11.12 26.13 10.44
N ASP A 249 11.56 25.01 9.87
CA ASP A 249 12.47 24.04 10.48
C ASP A 249 13.47 23.54 9.41
N ALA A 250 14.26 24.48 8.87
CA ALA A 250 15.13 24.26 7.71
C ALA A 250 16.11 23.08 7.87
N ILE A 251 16.66 22.87 9.08
CA ILE A 251 17.62 21.79 9.37
C ILE A 251 17.01 20.40 9.13
N TYR A 252 15.73 20.21 9.47
CA TYR A 252 15.03 18.94 9.22
C TYR A 252 14.78 18.70 7.74
N PHE A 253 14.47 19.76 7.01
CA PHE A 253 14.23 19.68 5.57
C PHE A 253 15.53 19.43 4.80
N GLU A 254 16.63 20.07 5.21
CA GLU A 254 17.97 19.80 4.69
C GLU A 254 18.38 18.33 4.91
N LEU A 255 18.12 17.78 6.10
CA LEU A 255 18.32 16.37 6.36
C LEU A 255 17.50 15.48 5.40
N LEU A 256 16.24 15.83 5.11
CA LEU A 256 15.42 15.10 4.15
C LEU A 256 15.99 15.18 2.72
N GLU A 257 16.42 16.36 2.28
CA GLU A 257 17.07 16.57 0.98
C GLU A 257 18.33 15.70 0.87
N LEU A 258 19.11 15.60 1.95
CA LEU A 258 20.32 14.80 2.03
C LEU A 258 20.04 13.32 1.78
N PHE A 259 19.03 12.75 2.44
CA PHE A 259 18.65 11.35 2.22
C PHE A 259 18.08 11.09 0.82
N THR A 260 17.48 12.11 0.21
CA THR A 260 16.80 12.01 -1.09
C THR A 260 17.79 12.13 -2.26
N THR A 261 18.72 13.08 -2.20
CA THR A 261 19.60 13.45 -3.34
C THR A 261 21.07 13.13 -3.07
N ASP A 262 21.53 13.33 -1.84
CA ASP A 262 22.96 13.47 -1.56
C ASP A 262 23.63 12.15 -1.15
N THR A 263 24.92 12.26 -0.85
CA THR A 263 25.83 11.13 -0.61
C THR A 263 26.26 11.06 0.86
N TYR A 264 27.03 10.01 1.18
CA TYR A 264 27.60 9.86 2.51
C TYR A 264 28.60 10.98 2.87
N GLU A 265 29.32 11.54 1.89
CA GLU A 265 30.23 12.68 2.13
C GLU A 265 29.44 13.88 2.68
N ASP A 266 28.29 14.17 2.07
CA ASP A 266 27.41 15.27 2.50
C ASP A 266 26.82 15.03 3.90
N LEU A 267 26.56 13.78 4.29
CA LEU A 267 26.16 13.47 5.68
C LEU A 267 27.28 13.78 6.68
N ALA A 268 28.53 13.51 6.32
CA ALA A 268 29.67 13.81 7.19
C ALA A 268 29.81 15.33 7.37
N ASP A 269 29.70 16.10 6.29
CA ASP A 269 29.74 17.55 6.32
C ASP A 269 28.57 18.12 7.18
N PHE A 270 27.36 17.57 7.03
CA PHE A 270 26.20 17.96 7.85
C PHE A 270 26.40 17.65 9.34
N GLN A 271 27.02 16.50 9.68
CA GLN A 271 27.32 16.15 11.06
C GLN A 271 28.36 17.09 11.68
N ASP A 272 29.35 17.52 10.89
CA ASP A 272 30.37 18.47 11.33
C ASP A 272 29.79 19.89 11.50
N GLU A 273 28.85 20.31 10.63
CA GLU A 273 28.20 21.62 10.70
C GLU A 273 27.16 21.70 11.86
N HIS A 274 26.47 20.60 12.14
CA HIS A 274 25.41 20.53 13.16
C HIS A 274 25.75 19.58 14.33
N ASP A 275 26.98 19.70 14.85
CA ASP A 275 27.44 18.87 15.96
C ASP A 275 26.53 19.00 17.19
N GLY A 276 26.15 17.85 17.77
CA GLY A 276 25.22 17.75 18.90
C GLY A 276 23.72 17.91 18.59
N TRP A 277 23.33 18.35 17.39
CA TRP A 277 21.89 18.51 17.03
C TRP A 277 21.19 17.15 16.90
N LEU A 278 21.83 16.18 16.24
CA LEU A 278 21.27 14.83 16.10
C LEU A 278 21.06 14.14 17.45
N ASP A 279 21.96 14.34 18.40
CA ASP A 279 21.85 13.76 19.75
C ASP A 279 20.73 14.44 20.56
N ALA A 280 20.61 15.77 20.45
CA ALA A 280 19.54 16.52 21.08
C ALA A 280 18.16 16.05 20.62
N GLU A 281 18.03 15.70 19.34
CA GLU A 281 16.80 15.23 18.73
C GLU A 281 16.58 13.71 18.82
N LYS A 282 17.50 12.99 19.50
CA LYS A 282 17.46 11.54 19.71
C LYS A 282 17.48 10.72 18.42
N PHE A 283 18.17 11.21 17.39
CA PHE A 283 18.45 10.41 16.20
C PHE A 283 19.55 9.39 16.48
N ASP A 284 19.38 8.18 15.97
CA ASP A 284 20.42 7.15 16.00
C ASP A 284 21.40 7.39 14.83
N LYS A 285 22.58 7.91 15.16
CA LYS A 285 23.64 8.23 14.18
C LYS A 285 24.11 6.99 13.40
N GLU A 286 24.13 5.82 14.03
CA GLU A 286 24.58 4.59 13.39
C GLU A 286 23.56 4.11 12.36
N LEU A 287 22.26 4.16 12.70
CA LEU A 287 21.18 3.83 11.77
C LEU A 287 21.14 4.78 10.58
N LEU A 288 21.26 6.09 10.81
CA LEU A 288 21.29 7.10 9.74
C LEU A 288 22.50 6.90 8.82
N THR A 289 23.68 6.67 9.40
CA THR A 289 24.91 6.40 8.64
C THR A 289 24.78 5.12 7.81
N ARG A 290 24.23 4.06 8.38
CA ARG A 290 23.96 2.81 7.65
C ARG A 290 22.99 3.08 6.51
N LYS A 291 21.89 3.77 6.77
CA LYS A 291 20.87 4.07 5.75
C LYS A 291 21.43 4.88 4.58
N ILE A 292 22.16 5.97 4.83
CA ILE A 292 22.71 6.79 3.73
C ILE A 292 23.74 6.02 2.92
N ARG A 293 24.50 5.09 3.54
CA ARG A 293 25.45 4.22 2.82
C ARG A 293 24.72 3.27 1.88
N LEU A 294 23.66 2.60 2.34
CA LEU A 294 22.84 1.73 1.49
C LEU A 294 22.24 2.50 0.31
N LEU A 295 21.73 3.69 0.59
CA LEU A 295 21.17 4.60 -0.39
C LEU A 295 22.25 5.09 -1.37
N THR A 296 23.46 5.41 -0.92
CA THR A 296 24.60 5.88 -1.74
C THR A 296 25.02 4.80 -2.72
N LEU A 297 25.09 3.55 -2.26
CA LEU A 297 25.36 2.41 -3.14
C LEU A 297 24.26 2.24 -4.19
N ALA A 298 22.98 2.40 -3.82
CA ALA A 298 21.87 2.32 -4.77
C ALA A 298 21.96 3.41 -5.86
N SER A 299 22.27 4.66 -5.48
CA SER A 299 22.45 5.77 -6.44
C SER A 299 23.60 5.53 -7.42
N ILE A 300 24.73 4.98 -6.94
CA ILE A 300 25.87 4.65 -7.81
C ILE A 300 25.56 3.47 -8.72
N ALA A 301 24.85 2.47 -8.19
CA ALA A 301 24.37 1.36 -9.00
C ALA A 301 23.40 1.83 -10.10
N ALA A 302 22.58 2.85 -9.83
CA ALA A 302 21.70 3.48 -10.82
C ALA A 302 22.47 4.31 -11.86
N SER A 303 23.51 5.04 -11.47
CA SER A 303 24.29 5.91 -12.37
C SER A 303 25.25 5.15 -13.30
N THR A 304 25.60 3.90 -12.96
CA THR A 304 26.46 3.02 -13.78
C THR A 304 25.86 2.69 -15.17
N GLY A 305 24.57 2.98 -15.40
CA GLY A 305 23.96 3.01 -16.73
C GLY A 305 24.04 1.67 -17.47
N GLN A 306 24.60 1.69 -18.69
CA GLN A 306 24.65 0.51 -19.57
C GLN A 306 25.70 -0.53 -19.18
N LYS A 307 26.80 -0.13 -18.52
CA LYS A 307 27.89 -1.06 -18.17
C LYS A 307 27.46 -2.07 -17.12
N ARG A 308 26.55 -1.70 -16.22
CA ARG A 308 26.00 -2.58 -15.17
C ARG A 308 27.06 -3.31 -14.33
N GLU A 309 28.29 -2.81 -14.33
CA GLU A 309 29.42 -3.38 -13.62
C GLU A 309 30.02 -2.31 -12.73
N LEU A 310 30.11 -2.62 -11.44
CA LEU A 310 30.61 -1.69 -10.44
C LEU A 310 31.83 -2.29 -9.71
N PRO A 311 33.04 -1.75 -9.91
CA PRO A 311 34.24 -2.22 -9.22
C PRO A 311 34.18 -1.95 -7.72
N TYR A 312 34.76 -2.85 -6.92
CA TYR A 312 34.79 -2.71 -5.45
C TYR A 312 35.51 -1.44 -4.99
N SER A 313 36.54 -0.99 -5.71
CA SER A 313 37.28 0.24 -5.40
C SER A 313 36.40 1.49 -5.46
N GLN A 314 35.47 1.54 -6.43
CA GLN A 314 34.52 2.64 -6.56
C GLN A 314 33.49 2.62 -5.42
N ILE A 315 33.04 1.43 -5.03
CA ILE A 315 32.11 1.24 -3.90
C ILE A 315 32.78 1.65 -2.58
N ALA A 316 33.98 1.16 -2.33
CA ALA A 316 34.76 1.44 -1.13
C ALA A 316 35.02 2.94 -0.96
N LYS A 317 35.39 3.62 -2.06
CA LYS A 317 35.61 5.07 -2.06
C LYS A 317 34.33 5.84 -1.72
N ALA A 318 33.22 5.52 -2.37
CA ALA A 318 31.98 6.26 -2.19
C ALA A 318 31.31 6.04 -0.83
N LEU A 319 31.48 4.85 -0.24
CA LEU A 319 30.95 4.54 1.09
C LEU A 319 31.94 4.91 2.22
N MET A 320 33.17 5.32 1.86
CA MET A 320 34.31 5.51 2.76
C MET A 320 34.53 4.31 3.70
N ILE A 321 34.56 3.11 3.14
CA ILE A 321 34.80 1.85 3.86
C ILE A 321 36.04 1.15 3.33
N LYS A 322 36.52 0.14 4.07
CA LYS A 322 37.59 -0.74 3.57
C LYS A 322 37.05 -1.64 2.46
N GLU A 323 37.91 -1.99 1.49
CA GLU A 323 37.53 -2.91 0.40
C GLU A 323 37.05 -4.27 0.92
N GLU A 324 37.54 -4.73 2.08
CA GLU A 324 37.17 -5.98 2.73
C GLU A 324 35.69 -6.01 3.16
N ASP A 325 35.14 -4.85 3.53
CA ASP A 325 33.77 -4.74 4.04
C ASP A 325 32.75 -4.59 2.90
N VAL A 326 33.19 -4.30 1.66
CA VAL A 326 32.31 -4.02 0.52
C VAL A 326 31.30 -5.14 0.29
N GLU A 327 31.72 -6.41 0.41
CA GLU A 327 30.84 -7.56 0.18
C GLU A 327 29.67 -7.58 1.16
N MET A 328 29.91 -7.27 2.44
CA MET A 328 28.87 -7.21 3.47
C MET A 328 27.85 -6.11 3.16
N TRP A 329 28.31 -4.94 2.72
CA TRP A 329 27.43 -3.83 2.32
C TRP A 329 26.62 -4.13 1.06
N VAL A 330 27.22 -4.78 0.07
CA VAL A 330 26.50 -5.20 -1.14
C VAL A 330 25.42 -6.23 -0.79
N ILE A 331 25.71 -7.19 0.10
CA ILE A 331 24.71 -8.16 0.58
C ILE A 331 23.56 -7.46 1.30
N ASP A 332 23.86 -6.49 2.16
CA ASP A 332 22.84 -5.76 2.90
C ASP A 332 21.96 -4.89 1.99
N VAL A 333 22.51 -4.27 0.95
CA VAL A 333 21.74 -3.52 -0.07
C VAL A 333 20.86 -4.44 -0.91
N ILE A 334 21.33 -5.66 -1.20
CA ILE A 334 20.50 -6.67 -1.89
C ILE A 334 19.36 -7.13 -0.97
N ARG A 335 19.66 -7.36 0.32
CA ARG A 335 18.65 -7.76 1.31
C ARG A 335 17.58 -6.69 1.53
N SER A 336 17.94 -5.41 1.45
CA SER A 336 16.97 -4.30 1.53
C SER A 336 16.17 -4.11 0.24
N GLY A 337 16.48 -4.82 -0.84
CA GLY A 337 15.75 -4.74 -2.12
C GLY A 337 16.04 -3.48 -2.93
N LEU A 338 17.04 -2.69 -2.53
CA LEU A 338 17.43 -1.46 -3.25
C LEU A 338 18.16 -1.76 -4.56
N VAL A 339 18.92 -2.86 -4.60
CA VAL A 339 19.66 -3.30 -5.79
C VAL A 339 19.56 -4.83 -5.91
N GLU A 340 19.41 -5.32 -7.13
CA GLU A 340 19.52 -6.74 -7.45
C GLU A 340 20.74 -6.94 -8.34
N GLY A 341 21.56 -7.96 -8.02
CA GLY A 341 22.79 -8.21 -8.77
C GLY A 341 23.51 -9.46 -8.32
N LYS A 342 24.65 -9.72 -8.97
CA LYS A 342 25.57 -10.81 -8.66
C LYS A 342 26.94 -10.26 -8.33
N LEU A 343 27.56 -10.87 -7.34
CA LEU A 343 28.91 -10.53 -6.90
C LEU A 343 29.93 -11.42 -7.61
N SER A 344 30.94 -10.84 -8.28
CA SER A 344 32.14 -11.57 -8.73
C SER A 344 33.30 -11.25 -7.80
N GLN A 345 33.57 -12.19 -6.88
CA GLN A 345 34.66 -12.04 -5.92
C GLN A 345 36.04 -12.11 -6.59
N LEU A 346 36.19 -12.92 -7.65
CA LEU A 346 37.45 -13.07 -8.38
C LEU A 346 37.83 -11.78 -9.12
N ASP A 347 36.85 -11.18 -9.79
CA ASP A 347 37.05 -9.96 -10.59
C ASP A 347 36.94 -8.69 -9.74
N LYS A 348 36.54 -8.80 -8.47
CA LYS A 348 36.22 -7.69 -7.57
C LYS A 348 35.22 -6.70 -8.19
N THR A 349 34.19 -7.25 -8.82
CA THR A 349 33.13 -6.47 -9.49
C THR A 349 31.76 -6.92 -9.01
N PHE A 350 30.83 -5.96 -8.94
CA PHE A 350 29.43 -6.19 -8.69
C PHE A 350 28.63 -5.97 -9.97
N LEU A 351 28.02 -7.04 -10.48
CA LEU A 351 27.17 -7.01 -11.66
C LEU A 351 25.72 -6.69 -11.27
N ILE A 352 25.23 -5.56 -11.74
CA ILE A 352 23.93 -5.00 -11.39
C ILE A 352 22.89 -5.50 -12.41
N HIS A 353 21.83 -6.15 -11.94
CA HIS A 353 20.69 -6.50 -12.79
C HIS A 353 19.62 -5.41 -12.78
N ARG A 354 19.35 -4.86 -11.60
CA ARG A 354 18.34 -3.83 -11.35
C ARG A 354 18.80 -2.95 -10.19
N SER A 355 18.53 -1.65 -10.28
CA SER A 355 18.74 -0.69 -9.19
C SER A 355 17.51 0.19 -9.04
N THR A 356 17.20 0.54 -7.81
CA THR A 356 16.13 1.48 -7.46
C THR A 356 16.67 2.90 -7.52
N TYR A 357 15.95 3.79 -8.20
CA TYR A 357 16.25 5.23 -8.21
C TYR A 357 15.61 5.89 -6.99
N ARG A 358 16.39 6.65 -6.22
CA ARG A 358 15.85 7.40 -5.06
C ARG A 358 14.89 8.51 -5.47
N ILE A 359 15.22 9.20 -6.57
CA ILE A 359 14.38 10.24 -7.17
C ILE A 359 14.08 9.82 -8.61
N PHE A 360 12.79 9.74 -8.92
CA PHE A 360 12.33 9.48 -10.28
C PHE A 360 11.76 10.75 -10.89
N GLY A 361 12.61 11.48 -11.62
CA GLY A 361 12.27 12.76 -12.22
C GLY A 361 12.07 12.70 -13.73
N GLU A 362 11.98 13.89 -14.34
CA GLU A 362 11.78 14.05 -15.78
C GLU A 362 12.93 13.44 -16.61
N ASN A 363 14.17 13.52 -16.11
CA ASN A 363 15.34 12.97 -16.80
C ASN A 363 15.22 11.45 -16.98
N GLN A 364 14.77 10.75 -15.93
CA GLN A 364 14.55 9.30 -15.97
C GLN A 364 13.38 8.96 -16.90
N TRP A 365 12.30 9.75 -16.89
CA TRP A 365 11.19 9.60 -17.85
C TRP A 365 11.65 9.75 -19.30
N ARG A 366 12.50 10.73 -19.60
CA ARG A 366 13.07 10.92 -20.95
C ARG A 366 13.95 9.74 -21.36
N GLU A 367 14.74 9.19 -20.45
CA GLU A 367 15.54 8.01 -20.73
C GLU A 367 14.67 6.77 -21.03
N ILE A 368 13.61 6.54 -20.25
CA ILE A 368 12.65 5.46 -20.50
C ILE A 368 11.98 5.65 -21.87
N ALA A 369 11.53 6.87 -22.18
CA ALA A 369 10.91 7.17 -23.47
C ALA A 369 11.86 6.86 -24.64
N ALA A 370 13.13 7.27 -24.55
CA ALA A 370 14.13 6.97 -25.57
C ALA A 370 14.38 5.46 -25.73
N ARG A 371 14.50 4.72 -24.62
CA ARG A 371 14.67 3.25 -24.64
C ARG A 371 13.43 2.55 -25.24
N LEU A 372 12.24 3.01 -24.91
CA LEU A 372 10.98 2.46 -25.43
C LEU A 372 10.81 2.75 -26.93
N ASP A 373 11.22 3.94 -27.39
CA ASP A 373 11.27 4.26 -28.81
C ASP A 373 12.27 3.39 -29.58
N MET A 374 13.45 3.15 -29.01
CA MET A 374 14.43 2.20 -29.57
C MET A 374 13.82 0.80 -29.66
N TRP A 375 13.18 0.31 -28.60
CA TRP A 375 12.51 -1.00 -28.60
C TRP A 375 11.38 -1.08 -29.61
N ARG A 376 10.54 -0.04 -29.71
CA ARG A 376 9.48 0.04 -30.73
C ARG A 376 10.08 -0.07 -32.12
N ASN A 377 11.16 0.66 -32.39
CA ASN A 377 11.82 0.64 -33.69
C ASN A 377 12.42 -0.75 -33.99
N SER A 378 13.10 -1.37 -33.02
CA SER A 378 13.64 -2.73 -33.15
C SER A 378 12.55 -3.77 -33.41
N LEU A 379 11.45 -3.76 -32.66
CA LEU A 379 10.32 -4.67 -32.88
C LEU A 379 9.66 -4.43 -34.23
N SER A 380 9.54 -3.17 -34.67
CA SER A 380 9.02 -2.85 -36.00
C SER A 380 9.93 -3.38 -37.12
N SER A 381 11.25 -3.34 -36.91
CA SER A 381 12.25 -3.87 -37.84
C SER A 381 12.15 -5.40 -37.92
N VAL A 382 12.11 -6.08 -36.77
CA VAL A 382 11.93 -7.54 -36.70
C VAL A 382 10.62 -7.95 -37.39
N LEU A 383 9.52 -7.25 -37.13
CA LEU A 383 8.23 -7.55 -37.77
C LEU A 383 8.27 -7.31 -39.29
N LYS A 384 8.98 -6.29 -39.78
CA LYS A 384 9.22 -6.09 -41.21
C LYS A 384 10.03 -7.24 -41.81
N ASN A 385 11.11 -7.65 -41.14
CA ASN A 385 11.98 -8.74 -41.60
C ASN A 385 11.22 -10.06 -41.65
N VAL A 386 10.44 -10.40 -40.61
CA VAL A 386 9.61 -11.61 -40.59
C VAL A 386 8.53 -11.59 -41.68
N ARG A 387 7.93 -10.43 -41.96
CA ARG A 387 6.97 -10.29 -43.08
C ARG A 387 7.65 -10.48 -44.43
N ALA A 388 8.81 -9.85 -44.63
CA ALA A 388 9.58 -9.97 -45.86
C ALA A 388 10.05 -11.41 -46.09
N GLU A 389 10.51 -12.11 -45.05
CA GLU A 389 10.93 -13.50 -45.13
C GLU A 389 9.74 -14.43 -45.41
N ARG A 390 8.58 -14.18 -44.79
CA ARG A 390 7.35 -14.93 -45.09
C ARG A 390 6.89 -14.74 -46.54
N GLU A 391 7.00 -13.53 -47.08
CA GLU A 391 6.69 -13.24 -48.47
C GLU A 391 7.70 -13.88 -49.43
N ALA A 392 9.00 -13.78 -49.12
CA ALA A 392 10.07 -14.42 -49.89
C ALA A 392 9.89 -15.96 -49.91
N PHE A 393 9.57 -16.57 -48.77
CA PHE A 393 9.27 -17.99 -48.68
C PHE A 393 8.04 -18.39 -49.51
N ARG A 394 6.99 -17.56 -49.52
CA ARG A 394 5.80 -17.79 -50.37
C ARG A 394 6.15 -17.73 -51.85
N VAL A 395 6.95 -16.74 -52.26
CA VAL A 395 7.40 -16.57 -53.65
C VAL A 395 8.31 -17.72 -54.08
N GLN A 396 9.26 -18.14 -53.23
CA GLN A 396 10.11 -19.31 -53.50
C GLN A 396 9.27 -20.58 -53.66
N LYS A 397 8.30 -20.83 -52.76
CA LYS A 397 7.41 -21.99 -52.86
C LYS A 397 6.54 -21.96 -54.12
N GLU A 398 6.09 -20.79 -54.56
CA GLU A 398 5.37 -20.63 -55.83
C GLU A 398 6.28 -20.85 -57.05
N GLN A 399 7.53 -20.40 -57.00
CA GLN A 399 8.53 -20.65 -58.05
C GLN A 399 8.88 -22.13 -58.15
N GLU A 400 9.13 -22.80 -57.01
CA GLU A 400 9.39 -24.24 -56.95
C GLU A 400 8.21 -25.06 -57.49
N LYS A 401 6.96 -24.67 -57.15
CA LYS A 401 5.76 -25.30 -57.72
C LYS A 401 5.67 -25.09 -59.23
N LYS A 402 5.90 -23.86 -59.72
CA LYS A 402 5.89 -23.58 -61.17
C LYS A 402 6.98 -24.35 -61.90
N GLU A 403 8.16 -24.49 -61.32
CA GLU A 403 9.25 -25.30 -61.87
C GLU A 403 8.93 -26.79 -61.85
N ALA A 404 8.31 -27.30 -60.78
CA ALA A 404 7.85 -28.68 -60.70
C ALA A 404 6.77 -28.97 -61.75
N ASP A 405 5.75 -28.10 -61.86
CA ASP A 405 4.68 -28.22 -62.87
C ASP A 405 5.23 -28.14 -64.29
N THR A 406 6.23 -27.29 -64.54
CA THR A 406 6.90 -27.18 -65.86
C THR A 406 7.70 -28.45 -66.16
N LYS A 407 8.46 -28.98 -65.18
CA LYS A 407 9.18 -30.25 -65.32
C LYS A 407 8.24 -31.44 -65.50
N GLU A 408 7.05 -31.42 -64.90
CA GLU A 408 6.03 -32.45 -65.03
C GLU A 408 5.37 -32.40 -66.42
N ARG A 409 5.02 -31.21 -66.92
CA ARG A 409 4.57 -31.02 -68.31
C ARG A 409 5.61 -31.43 -69.34
N ASP A 410 6.88 -31.12 -69.12
CA ASP A 410 7.98 -31.55 -70.00
C ASP A 410 8.18 -33.08 -69.97
N ARG A 411 7.87 -33.74 -68.85
CA ARG A 411 7.90 -35.21 -68.73
C ARG A 411 6.69 -35.87 -69.40
N GLU A 412 5.50 -35.28 -69.30
CA GLU A 412 4.30 -35.76 -70.00
C GLU A 412 4.43 -35.56 -71.52
N GLY A 413 4.95 -34.43 -71.98
CA GLY A 413 5.23 -34.18 -73.41
C GLY A 413 6.27 -35.14 -74.02
N ARG A 414 7.19 -35.68 -73.21
CA ARG A 414 8.14 -36.73 -73.64
C ARG A 414 7.56 -38.15 -73.60
N ARG A 415 6.46 -38.38 -72.88
CA ARG A 415 5.76 -39.68 -72.85
C ARG A 415 4.84 -39.87 -74.06
N ASP A 416 4.32 -38.78 -74.63
CA ASP A 416 3.44 -38.82 -75.82
C ASP A 416 4.21 -38.64 -77.15
N GLY A 417 5.49 -38.24 -77.09
CA GLY A 417 6.39 -38.04 -78.23
C GLY A 417 7.35 -39.19 -78.52
N GLY A 418 6.86 -40.44 -78.51
CA GLY A 418 7.66 -41.61 -78.87
C GLY A 418 7.86 -41.77 -80.37
N ARG A 419 8.68 -40.92 -81.02
CA ARG A 419 9.44 -41.24 -82.26
C ARG A 419 10.20 -40.03 -82.80
N GLY A 420 11.52 -40.19 -82.91
CA GLY A 420 12.26 -39.61 -84.03
C GLY A 420 13.28 -38.54 -83.68
N GLY A 421 14.53 -38.82 -84.04
CA GLY A 421 15.39 -37.79 -84.61
C GLY A 421 16.44 -37.19 -83.69
N PHE A 422 17.46 -37.99 -83.38
CA PHE A 422 18.79 -37.52 -83.04
C PHE A 422 19.27 -36.47 -84.07
N ARG A 423 19.47 -35.21 -83.65
CA ARG A 423 20.42 -34.29 -84.31
C ARG A 423 20.96 -33.30 -83.29
N GLY A 424 22.26 -33.40 -83.07
CA GLY A 424 23.01 -32.67 -82.06
C GLY A 424 22.98 -31.16 -82.28
N ARG A 425 22.86 -30.43 -81.17
CA ARG A 425 23.17 -29.02 -81.09
C ARG A 425 24.00 -28.80 -79.82
N ASN A 426 25.24 -28.37 -80.04
CA ASN A 426 26.20 -27.99 -79.01
C ASN A 426 25.61 -26.96 -78.04
N MET A 427 25.62 -27.30 -76.76
CA MET A 427 25.53 -26.35 -75.63
C MET A 427 26.96 -25.90 -75.28
N PRO A 428 27.22 -24.61 -75.03
CA PRO A 428 28.39 -24.21 -74.27
C PRO A 428 28.16 -24.52 -72.78
N ILE A 429 29.22 -25.04 -72.16
CA ILE A 429 29.32 -25.43 -70.76
C ILE A 429 29.07 -24.20 -69.87
N ARG A 430 28.02 -24.24 -69.05
CA ARG A 430 27.85 -23.30 -67.92
C ARG A 430 28.69 -23.85 -66.77
N GLU A 431 29.78 -23.16 -66.46
CA GLU A 431 30.61 -23.43 -65.30
C GLU A 431 29.77 -23.45 -64.02
N GLN A 432 30.00 -24.48 -63.22
CA GLN A 432 29.54 -24.59 -61.85
C GLN A 432 30.16 -23.47 -61.03
N GLN A 433 29.37 -22.47 -60.66
CA GLN A 433 29.71 -21.66 -59.49
C GLN A 433 29.58 -22.57 -58.26
N LYS A 434 30.73 -22.87 -57.66
CA LYS A 434 30.84 -23.51 -56.34
C LYS A 434 30.06 -22.66 -55.31
N PRO A 435 29.45 -23.28 -54.29
CA PRO A 435 28.92 -22.53 -53.16
C PRO A 435 30.08 -21.77 -52.48
N VAL A 436 29.87 -20.49 -52.22
CA VAL A 436 30.76 -19.68 -51.38
C VAL A 436 30.51 -20.12 -49.95
N ASP A 437 31.49 -20.79 -49.35
CA ASP A 437 31.53 -21.06 -47.92
C ASP A 437 31.52 -19.72 -47.16
N LEU A 438 30.48 -19.53 -46.33
CA LEU A 438 30.45 -18.46 -45.33
C LEU A 438 31.50 -18.77 -44.25
N PRO A 439 32.33 -17.80 -43.84
CA PRO A 439 33.25 -18.01 -42.72
C PRO A 439 32.47 -18.23 -41.41
N PRO A 440 33.00 -19.03 -40.48
CA PRO A 440 32.37 -19.24 -39.18
C PRO A 440 32.28 -17.92 -38.41
N ILE A 441 31.13 -17.71 -37.78
CA ILE A 441 30.87 -16.61 -36.86
C ILE A 441 31.71 -16.89 -35.60
N ASP A 442 32.70 -16.05 -35.34
CA ASP A 442 33.41 -16.03 -34.05
C ASP A 442 32.42 -15.65 -32.95
N PRO A 443 32.34 -16.42 -31.84
CA PRO A 443 31.44 -16.12 -30.73
C PRO A 443 32.04 -15.14 -29.71
N GLU A 444 33.08 -14.38 -30.07
CA GLU A 444 33.75 -13.43 -29.17
C GLU A 444 33.93 -12.05 -29.84
N ALA A 445 32.83 -11.47 -30.26
CA ALA A 445 32.73 -10.03 -30.52
C ALA A 445 31.42 -9.49 -29.96
N ASP A 446 31.39 -9.32 -28.64
CA ASP A 446 30.93 -8.10 -27.98
C ASP A 446 31.57 -8.00 -26.59
#